data_AF-A0A936VTK4-F1
#
_entry.id   AF-A0A936VTK4-F1
#
_cell.length_a   1.000
_cell.length_b   1.000
_cell.length_c   1.000
_cell.angle_alpha   90.00
_cell.angle_beta   90.00
_cell.angle_gamma   90.00
#
_symmetry.space_group_name_H-M   'P 1'
#
loop_
_entity.id
_entity.type
_entity.pdbx_description
1 polymer ?
#
loop_
_entity_poly.entity_id
_entity_poly.type
_entity_poly.pdbx_seq_one_letter_code
_entity_poly.pdbx_strand_id
1 'polypeptide(L)' 'MANFLGWLVHALCNKNYHQVARNIFVEYDNLQERDLLFYEYYTTDSLEAGGTKNLCFSASGWLLMNFSLHK' A
#
# COMPACT_ATOMS: atom_id res chain seq x y z
N MET A 1 -6.07 3.15 4.85
CA MET A 1 -5.12 2.06 5.19
C MET A 1 -3.77 2.16 4.47
N ALA A 2 -3.73 2.51 3.18
CA ALA A 2 -2.48 2.54 2.41
C ALA A 2 -1.42 3.55 2.90
N ASN A 3 -1.83 4.66 3.53
CA ASN A 3 -0.86 5.63 4.05
C ASN A 3 -0.02 5.05 5.21
N PHE A 4 -0.64 4.26 6.09
CA PHE A 4 0.10 3.54 7.12
C PHE A 4 1.12 2.57 6.49
N LEU A 5 0.70 1.82 5.47
CA LEU A 5 1.60 0.93 4.72
C LEU A 5 2.74 1.69 4.04
N GLY A 6 2.47 2.88 3.49
CA GLY A 6 3.46 3.81 2.95
C GLY A 6 4.60 4.09 3.93
N TRP A 7 4.27 4.54 5.14
CA TRP A 7 5.28 4.82 6.16
C TRP A 7 5.96 3.57 6.69
N LEU A 8 5.24 2.46 6.82
CA LEU A 8 5.80 1.17 7.22
C LEU A 8 6.86 0.68 6.22
N VAL A 9 6.52 0.64 4.94
CA VAL A 9 7.45 0.26 3.85
C VAL A 9 8.65 1.19 3.83
N HIS A 10 8.43 2.51 3.94
CA HIS A 10 9.52 3.48 4.01
C HIS A 10 10.49 3.21 5.16
N ALA A 11 9.96 2.96 6.36
CA ALA A 11 10.78 2.64 7.54
C ALA A 11 11.52 1.31 7.38
N LEU A 12 10.88 0.28 6.81
CA LEU A 12 11.50 -1.02 6.54
C LEU A 12 12.66 -0.90 5.55
N CYS A 13 12.50 -0.14 4.47
CA CYS A 13 13.59 0.14 3.52
C CYS A 13 14.76 0.83 4.23
N ASN A 14 14.51 1.88 5.02
CA ASN A 14 15.54 2.59 5.78
C ASN A 14 16.27 1.71 6.82
N LYS A 15 15.65 0.58 7.21
CA LYS A 15 16.21 -0.41 8.15
C LYS A 15 16.80 -1.64 7.44
N ASN A 16 16.95 -1.60 6.12
CA ASN A 16 17.45 -2.69 5.27
C ASN A 16 16.55 -3.94 5.17
N TYR A 17 15.29 -3.88 5.59
CA TYR A 17 14.31 -4.95 5.45
C TYR A 17 13.58 -4.92 4.09
N HIS A 18 14.35 -4.73 3.01
CA HIS A 18 13.81 -4.54 1.65
C HIS A 18 12.92 -5.68 1.17
N GLN A 19 13.19 -6.93 1.58
CA GLN A 19 12.36 -8.06 1.18
C GLN A 19 10.97 -8.01 1.81
N VAL A 20 10.89 -7.66 3.10
CA VAL A 20 9.61 -7.51 3.80
C VAL A 20 8.81 -6.36 3.20
N ALA A 21 9.49 -5.23 2.94
CA ALA A 21 8.91 -4.08 2.28
C ALA A 21 8.32 -4.42 0.89
N ARG A 22 9.06 -5.18 0.07
CA ARG A 22 8.59 -5.65 -1.25
C ARG A 22 7.37 -6.57 -1.14
N ASN A 23 7.37 -7.51 -0.20
CA ASN A 23 6.24 -8.42 -0.02
C ASN A 23 4.95 -7.65 0.32
N ILE A 24 5.03 -6.68 1.25
CA ILE A 24 3.88 -5.82 1.62
C ILE A 24 3.37 -5.04 0.41
N PHE A 25 4.29 -4.45 -0.37
CA PHE A 25 3.90 -3.69 -1.56
C PHE A 25 3.18 -4.57 -2.58
N VAL A 26 3.72 -5.75 -2.90
CA VAL A 26 3.11 -6.67 -3.86
C VAL A 26 1.73 -7.16 -3.40
N GLU A 27 1.57 -7.49 -2.11
CA GLU A 27 0.26 -7.87 -1.58
C GLU A 27 -0.75 -6.72 -1.71
N TYR A 28 -0.36 -5.49 -1.34
CA TYR A 28 -1.23 -4.34 -1.46
C TYR A 28 -1.54 -3.97 -2.92
N ASP A 29 -0.56 -4.08 -3.81
CA ASP A 29 -0.72 -3.81 -5.24
C ASP A 29 -1.67 -4.82 -5.90
N ASN A 30 -1.60 -6.09 -5.51
CA ASN A 30 -2.53 -7.13 -5.97
C ASN A 30 -3.97 -6.92 -5.47
N LEU A 31 -4.16 -6.24 -4.32
CA LEU A 31 -5.47 -5.84 -3.82
C LEU A 31 -6.05 -4.64 -4.57
N GLN A 32 -5.22 -3.90 -5.29
CA GLN A 32 -5.72 -2.92 -6.24
C GLN A 32 -6.12 -3.65 -7.51
N GLU A 33 -7.43 -3.70 -7.76
CA GLU A 33 -7.95 -4.11 -9.06
C GLU A 33 -7.29 -3.26 -10.17
N ARG A 34 -7.22 -3.81 -11.39
CA ARG A 34 -6.45 -3.31 -12.56
C ARG A 34 -6.67 -1.85 -12.97
N ASP A 35 -7.57 -1.12 -12.32
CA ASP A 35 -7.93 0.28 -12.62
C ASP A 35 -7.43 1.30 -11.57
N LEU A 36 -6.48 0.94 -10.70
CA LEU A 36 -5.92 1.85 -9.66
C LEU A 36 -7.03 2.50 -8.81
N LEU A 37 -8.07 1.73 -8.48
CA LEU A 37 -9.14 2.19 -7.61
C LEU A 37 -8.63 2.18 -6.16
N PHE A 38 -8.29 3.36 -5.65
CA PHE A 38 -7.81 3.52 -4.28
C PHE A 38 -8.98 3.58 -3.30
N TYR A 39 -9.20 2.49 -2.55
CA TYR A 39 -10.22 2.42 -1.51
C TYR A 39 -9.70 2.92 -0.15
N GLU A 40 -10.62 3.29 0.73
CA GLU A 40 -10.31 3.81 2.07
C GLU A 40 -9.67 2.74 2.97
N TYR A 41 -10.25 1.55 2.96
CA TYR A 41 -9.76 0.39 3.71
C TYR A 41 -10.10 -0.93 3.01
N TYR A 42 -9.44 -1.99 3.47
CA TYR A 42 -9.75 -3.37 3.12
C TYR A 42 -10.05 -4.11 4.42
N THR A 43 -11.05 -4.99 4.42
CA THR A 43 -11.38 -5.81 5.60
C THR A 43 -10.26 -6.79 5.91
N THR A 44 -10.04 -7.13 7.18
CA THR A 44 -8.97 -8.07 7.57
C THR A 44 -9.23 -9.51 7.16
N ASP A 45 -10.51 -9.90 7.08
CA ASP A 45 -10.89 -11.32 7.02
C ASP A 45 -11.00 -11.80 5.57
N SER A 46 -11.64 -11.00 4.70
CA SER A 46 -11.87 -11.32 3.29
C SER A 46 -11.07 -10.43 2.33
N LEU A 47 -10.31 -9.46 2.85
CA LEU A 47 -9.60 -8.44 2.04
C LEU A 47 -10.51 -7.70 1.05
N GLU A 48 -11.81 -7.60 1.36
CA GLU A 48 -12.77 -6.87 0.55
C GLU A 48 -12.57 -5.36 0.70
N ALA A 49 -12.64 -4.67 -0.44
CA ALA A 49 -12.52 -3.23 -0.50
C ALA A 49 -13.77 -2.55 0.08
N GLY A 50 -13.58 -1.58 0.96
CA GLY A 50 -14.66 -0.88 1.67
C GLY A 50 -14.44 0.62 1.79
N GLY A 51 -15.50 1.32 2.19
CA GLY A 51 -15.51 2.76 2.36
C GLY A 51 -15.47 3.55 1.04
N THR A 52 -14.84 4.73 1.09
CA THR A 52 -14.80 5.66 -0.05
C THR A 52 -13.90 5.16 -1.19
N LYS A 53 -14.37 5.30 -2.45
CA LYS A 53 -13.58 5.05 -3.67
C LYS A 53 -12.75 6.27 -4.07
N ASN A 54 -11.64 6.05 -4.80
CA ASN A 54 -10.73 7.09 -5.30
C ASN A 54 -10.15 7.99 -4.19
N LEU A 55 -9.83 7.41 -3.04
CA LEU A 55 -9.30 8.15 -1.92
C LEU A 55 -7.83 8.55 -2.20
N CYS A 56 -7.60 9.85 -2.38
CA CYS A 56 -6.26 10.41 -2.61
C CYS A 56 -5.24 9.99 -1.55
N PHE A 57 -5.69 9.82 -0.30
CA PHE A 57 -4.84 9.42 0.81
C PHE A 57 -4.30 7.98 0.66
N SER A 58 -5.09 7.09 0.07
CA SER A 58 -4.65 5.75 -0.26
C SER A 58 -3.69 5.77 -1.46
N ALA A 59 -3.95 6.63 -2.45
CA ALA A 59 -3.05 6.85 -3.59
C ALA A 59 -1.66 7.36 -3.17
N SER A 60 -1.62 8.37 -2.29
CA SER A 60 -0.34 8.90 -1.79
C SER A 60 0.45 7.86 -0.99
N GLY A 61 -0.25 6.99 -0.25
CA GLY A 61 0.39 5.89 0.46
C GLY A 61 1.06 4.88 -0.49
N TRP A 62 0.36 4.50 -1.55
CA TRP A 62 0.91 3.63 -2.61
C TRP A 62 2.14 4.25 -3.28
N LEU A 63 2.07 5.55 -3.64
CA LEU A 63 3.22 6.26 -4.22
C LEU A 63 4.42 6.26 -3.29
N LEU A 64 4.21 6.48 -1.98
CA LEU A 64 5.29 6.45 -1.00
C LEU A 64 5.95 5.06 -0.90
N MET A 65 5.16 3.98 -0.95
CA MET A 65 5.71 2.62 -1.00
C MET A 65 6.56 2.42 -2.26
N ASN A 66 6.00 2.77 -3.41
CA ASN A 66 6.64 2.59 -4.71
C ASN A 66 7.98 3.34 -4.78
N PHE A 67 8.00 4.63 -4.40
CA PHE A 67 9.24 5.42 -4.37
C PHE A 67 10.26 4.92 -3.34
N SER A 68 9.81 4.39 -2.20
CA SER A 68 10.73 3.86 -1.19
C SER A 68 11.42 2.56 -1.62
N LEU A 69 10.81 1.81 -2.53
CA LEU A 69 11.36 0.55 -3.05
C LEU A 69 12.30 0.74 -4.26
N HIS A 70 12.19 1.86 -4.97
CA HIS A 70 12.95 2.18 -6.19
C HIS A 70 13.96 3.33 -6.00
N LYS A 71 14.26 3.70 -4.74
CA LYS A 71 15.38 4.58 -4.39
C LYS A 71 16.69 3.80 -4.40
#